data_AF-A0A952UBN1-F1
#
_entry.id   AF-A0A952UBN1-F1
#
_cell.length_a   1.000
_cell.length_b   1.000
_cell.length_c   1.000
_cell.angle_alpha   90.00
_cell.angle_beta   90.00
_cell.angle_gamma   90.00
#
_symmetry.space_group_name_H-M   'P 1'
#
loop_
_entity.id
_entity.type
_entity.pdbx_description
1 polymer ?
#
loop_
_entity_poly.entity_id
_entity_poly.type
_entity_poly.pdbx_seq_one_letter_code
_entity_poly.pdbx_strand_id
1 'polypeptide(L)'
;MTKTTSKTDHDIESFIDSIDPKTMRDGKHLREIAAAREALDDADARLRAAVTAAREAGDSWTMIGVALRTSKQNAFRKYGA
;
A
#
# COMPACT_ATOMS: atom_id res chain seq x y z
N MET A 1 7.20 -29.29 26.74
CA MET A 1 6.52 -28.11 26.16
C MET A 1 6.84 -26.92 27.03
N THR A 2 7.87 -26.15 26.68
CA THR A 2 8.38 -25.02 27.49
C THR A 2 7.54 -23.77 27.21
N LYS A 3 6.96 -23.22 28.29
CA LYS A 3 6.20 -21.96 28.31
C LYS A 3 7.15 -20.78 28.03
N THR A 4 7.17 -20.26 26.80
CA THR A 4 7.92 -19.04 26.43
C THR A 4 7.07 -17.76 26.55
N THR A 5 5.77 -17.87 26.77
CA THR A 5 4.81 -16.75 26.70
C THR A 5 4.89 -15.76 27.89
N SER A 6 5.25 -16.22 29.09
CA SER A 6 5.04 -15.42 30.32
C SER A 6 5.95 -14.19 30.48
N LYS A 7 7.16 -14.21 29.91
CA LYS A 7 8.11 -13.09 30.06
C LYS A 7 7.76 -11.96 29.08
N THR A 8 7.44 -12.32 27.84
CA THR A 8 7.04 -11.38 26.78
C THR A 8 5.73 -10.67 27.12
N ASP A 9 4.75 -11.38 27.69
CA ASP A 9 3.48 -10.75 28.10
C ASP A 9 3.70 -9.72 29.23
N HIS A 10 4.54 -10.02 30.23
CA HIS A 10 4.85 -9.07 31.31
C HIS A 10 5.62 -7.84 30.81
N ASP A 11 6.51 -8.02 29.84
CA ASP A 11 7.27 -6.92 29.24
C ASP A 11 6.36 -5.98 28.41
N ILE A 12 5.32 -6.51 27.76
CA ILE A 12 4.33 -5.72 27.01
C ILE A 12 3.43 -4.94 27.97
N GLU A 13 2.87 -5.57 29.00
CA GLU A 13 2.00 -4.89 29.98
C GLU A 13 2.75 -3.76 30.72
N SER A 14 3.99 -4.02 31.11
CA SER A 14 4.85 -3.02 31.76
C SER A 14 5.18 -1.83 30.84
N PHE A 15 5.38 -2.11 29.55
CA PHE A 15 5.59 -1.06 28.55
C PHE A 15 4.33 -0.22 28.33
N ILE A 16 3.16 -0.86 28.24
CA ILE A 16 1.86 -0.18 28.07
C ILE A 16 1.58 0.74 29.28
N ASP A 17 1.81 0.25 30.51
CA ASP A 17 1.66 1.06 31.73
C ASP A 17 2.65 2.23 31.82
N SER A 18 3.81 2.12 31.17
CA SER A 18 4.82 3.18 31.13
C SER A 18 4.51 4.30 30.13
N ILE A 19 3.55 4.09 29.22
CA ILE A 19 3.12 5.10 28.25
C ILE A 19 2.21 6.11 28.97
N ASP A 20 2.63 7.38 29.02
CA ASP A 20 1.75 8.49 29.41
C ASP A 20 1.03 9.06 28.18
N PRO A 21 -0.30 8.85 28.03
CA PRO A 21 -1.06 9.35 26.88
C PRO A 21 -1.02 10.89 26.75
N LYS A 22 -0.74 11.62 27.83
CA LYS A 22 -0.67 13.08 27.83
C LYS A 22 0.61 13.63 27.21
N THR A 23 1.66 12.81 27.14
CA THR A 23 2.96 13.18 26.52
C THR A 23 3.13 12.57 25.14
N MET A 24 2.25 11.63 24.76
CA MET A 24 2.28 11.01 23.44
C MET A 24 1.93 12.04 22.36
N ARG A 25 2.84 12.19 21.39
CA ARG A 25 2.60 13.07 20.23
C ARG A 25 1.45 12.50 19.40
N ASP A 26 0.47 13.33 19.07
CA ASP A 26 -0.60 12.93 18.14
C ASP A 26 0.01 12.54 16.79
N GLY A 27 -0.09 11.25 16.47
CA GLY A 27 0.37 10.66 15.22
C GLY A 27 -0.49 11.01 14.01
N LYS A 28 -1.40 11.98 14.09
CA LYS A 28 -2.32 12.38 13.02
C LYS A 28 -1.65 12.48 11.64
N HIS A 29 -0.50 13.15 11.54
CA HIS A 29 0.22 13.26 10.27
C HIS A 29 0.77 11.92 9.77
N LEU A 30 1.23 11.04 10.67
CA LEU A 30 1.71 9.71 10.29
C LEU A 30 0.56 8.80 9.86
N ARG A 31 -0.60 8.89 10.52
CA ARG A 31 -1.84 8.21 10.13
C ARG A 31 -2.33 8.68 8.76
N GLU A 32 -2.26 9.98 8.50
CA GLU A 32 -2.61 10.55 7.18
C GLU A 32 -1.65 10.04 6.09
N ILE A 33 -0.35 9.99 6.35
CA ILE A 33 0.63 9.43 5.40
C ILE A 33 0.35 7.95 5.13
N ALA A 34 0.02 7.18 6.16
CA ALA A 34 -0.31 5.77 6.02
C ALA A 34 -1.58 5.56 5.16
N ALA A 35 -2.62 6.34 5.43
CA ALA A 35 -3.87 6.32 4.65
C ALA A 35 -3.65 6.76 3.20
N ALA A 36 -2.86 7.81 2.96
CA ALA A 36 -2.52 8.25 1.62
C ALA A 36 -1.71 7.19 0.84
N ARG A 37 -0.80 6.48 1.51
CA ARG A 37 -0.05 5.37 0.92
C ARG A 37 -0.97 4.21 0.53
N GLU A 38 -1.89 3.83 1.41
CA GLU A 38 -2.88 2.78 1.12
C GLU A 38 -3.76 3.17 -0.09
N ALA A 39 -4.22 4.42 -0.15
CA ALA A 39 -4.98 4.92 -1.29
C ALA A 39 -4.17 4.89 -2.60
N LEU A 40 -2.84 5.10 -2.56
CA LEU A 40 -1.97 4.95 -3.73
C LEU A 40 -1.84 3.49 -4.16
N ASP A 41 -1.68 2.57 -3.20
CA ASP A 41 -1.59 1.13 -3.47
C ASP A 41 -2.89 0.61 -4.12
N ASP A 42 -4.05 1.02 -3.60
CA ASP A 42 -5.36 0.71 -4.16
C ASP A 42 -5.55 1.28 -5.58
N ALA A 43 -5.13 2.53 -5.78
CA ALA A 43 -5.21 3.18 -7.08
C ALA A 43 -4.31 2.51 -8.13
N ASP A 44 -3.08 2.10 -7.76
CA ASP A 44 -2.18 1.38 -8.67
C ASP A 44 -2.74 -0.02 -9.00
N ALA A 45 -3.28 -0.74 -8.02
CA ALA A 45 -3.92 -2.03 -8.23
C ALA A 45 -5.12 -1.92 -9.20
N ARG A 46 -5.98 -0.92 -8.99
CA ARG A 46 -7.11 -0.63 -9.88
C ARG A 46 -6.65 -0.26 -11.29
N LEU A 47 -5.60 0.56 -11.42
CA LEU A 47 -5.06 0.95 -12.72
C LEU A 47 -4.50 -0.26 -13.49
N ARG A 48 -3.78 -1.16 -12.80
CA ARG A 48 -3.27 -2.41 -13.39
C ARG A 48 -4.40 -3.30 -13.88
N ALA A 49 -5.43 -3.52 -13.06
CA ALA A 49 -6.59 -4.31 -13.44
C ALA A 49 -7.29 -3.73 -14.69
N ALA A 50 -7.44 -2.40 -14.76
CA ALA A 50 -8.02 -1.74 -15.93
C ALA A 50 -7.16 -1.92 -17.19
N VAL A 51 -5.82 -1.82 -17.07
CA VAL A 51 -4.91 -2.07 -18.20
C VAL A 51 -4.99 -3.52 -18.67
N THR A 52 -5.04 -4.49 -17.75
CA THR A 52 -5.22 -5.91 -18.08
C THR A 52 -6.54 -6.14 -18.81
N ALA A 53 -7.65 -5.62 -18.29
CA ALA A 53 -8.96 -5.73 -18.93
C ALA A 53 -8.98 -5.13 -20.34
N ALA A 54 -8.35 -3.95 -20.54
CA ALA A 54 -8.21 -3.35 -21.87
C ALA A 54 -7.40 -4.25 -22.82
N ARG A 55 -6.30 -4.86 -22.34
CA ARG A 55 -5.51 -5.79 -23.14
C ARG A 55 -6.29 -7.06 -23.51
N GLU A 56 -7.06 -7.62 -22.59
CA GLU A 56 -7.94 -8.77 -22.83
C GLU A 56 -9.07 -8.45 -23.81
N ALA A 57 -9.60 -7.22 -23.76
CA ALA A 57 -10.57 -6.72 -24.74
C ALA A 57 -9.97 -6.47 -26.14
N GLY A 58 -8.64 -6.57 -26.28
CA GLY A 58 -7.93 -6.40 -27.55
C GLY A 58 -7.40 -4.99 -27.81
N ASP A 59 -7.53 -4.05 -26.88
CA ASP A 59 -7.03 -2.68 -27.06
C ASP A 59 -5.52 -2.66 -27.25
N SER A 60 -5.06 -1.97 -28.29
CA SER A 60 -3.62 -1.89 -28.57
C SER A 60 -2.86 -1.11 -27.50
N TRP A 61 -1.59 -1.46 -27.30
CA TRP A 61 -0.70 -0.70 -26.41
C TRP A 61 -0.56 0.79 -26.80
N THR A 62 -0.86 1.16 -28.04
CA THR A 62 -0.90 2.57 -28.45
C THR A 62 -2.08 3.29 -27.78
N MET A 63 -3.29 2.72 -27.84
CA MET A 63 -4.48 3.29 -27.20
C MET A 63 -4.32 3.38 -25.68
N ILE A 64 -3.80 2.31 -25.08
CA ILE A 64 -3.53 2.25 -23.64
C ILE A 64 -2.48 3.30 -23.24
N GLY A 65 -1.42 3.48 -24.04
CA GLY A 65 -0.42 4.53 -23.81
C GLY A 65 -1.04 5.93 -23.81
N VAL A 66 -1.93 6.23 -24.77
CA VAL A 66 -2.67 7.50 -24.82
C VAL A 66 -3.49 7.71 -23.55
N ALA A 67 -4.26 6.71 -23.11
CA ALA A 67 -5.06 6.79 -21.89
C ALA A 67 -4.18 7.02 -20.63
N LEU A 68 -3.02 6.36 -20.57
CA LEU A 68 -2.04 6.51 -19.50
C LEU A 68 -1.18 7.79 -19.60
N ARG A 69 -1.36 8.58 -20.66
CA ARG A 69 -0.53 9.76 -20.99
C ARG A 69 0.97 9.45 -21.05
N THR A 70 1.31 8.31 -21.66
CA THR A 70 2.70 7.86 -21.83
C THR A 70 2.89 7.22 -23.21
N SER A 71 4.14 6.92 -23.56
CA SER A 71 4.43 6.23 -24.82
C SER A 71 3.99 4.75 -24.74
N LYS A 72 3.63 4.17 -25.90
CA LYS A 72 3.36 2.72 -26.02
C LYS A 72 4.47 1.87 -25.39
N GLN A 73 5.73 2.24 -25.61
CA GLN A 73 6.89 1.49 -25.11
C GLN A 73 6.96 1.55 -23.57
N ASN A 74 6.67 2.71 -22.97
CA ASN A 74 6.60 2.84 -21.52
C ASN A 74 5.40 2.09 -20.92
N ALA A 75 4.24 2.14 -21.57
CA ALA A 75 3.06 1.38 -21.14
C ALA A 75 3.34 -0.12 -21.16
N PHE A 76 3.86 -0.65 -22.28
CA PHE A 76 4.22 -2.06 -22.41
C PHE A 76 5.28 -2.48 -21.39
N ARG A 77 6.33 -1.68 -21.19
CA ARG A 77 7.37 -1.96 -20.19
C ARG A 77 6.84 -2.02 -18.76
N LYS A 78 5.86 -1.19 -18.41
CA LYS A 78 5.31 -1.10 -17.04
C LYS A 78 4.21 -2.15 -16.77
N TYR A 79 3.38 -2.45 -17.76
CA TYR A 79 2.15 -3.24 -17.58
C TYR A 79 2.05 -4.49 -18.47
N GLY A 80 3.02 -4.74 -19.35
CA GLY A 80 3.00 -5.83 -20.32
C GLY A 80 3.70 -7.11 -19.89
N ALA A 81 4.18 -7.18 -18.64
CA ALA A 81 4.76 -8.38 -18.03
C ALA A 81 3.70 -9.15 -17.24
#